data_AF-A0A818H350-F1
#
_entry.id   AF-A0A818H350-F1
#
_cell.length_a   1.000
_cell.length_b   1.000
_cell.length_c   1.000
_cell.angle_alpha   90.00
_cell.angle_beta   90.00
_cell.angle_gamma   90.00
#
_symmetry.space_group_name_H-M   'P 1'
#
loop_
_entity.id
_entity.type
_entity.pdbx_description
1 polymer ?
#
loop_
_entity_poly.entity_id
_entity_poly.type
_entity_poly.pdbx_seq_one_letter_code
_entity_poly.pdbx_strand_id
1 'polypeptide(L)' 'TNLPTIVILATGGIIAGVSNMNEPSDSYDAGVLTVKELLKSVPNIGNIARIQTKKLTNIDSKDMTIENMEEACQKYT' A
#
# COMPACT_ATOMS: atom_id res chain seq x y z
N THR A 1 3.80 -28.58 -4.46
CA THR A 1 3.16 -27.54 -5.30
C THR A 1 3.94 -26.25 -5.11
N ASN A 2 4.29 -25.53 -6.19
CA ASN A 2 5.07 -24.29 -6.10
C ASN A 2 4.10 -23.11 -5.93
N LEU A 3 4.25 -22.31 -4.88
CA LEU A 3 3.41 -21.13 -4.68
C LEU A 3 3.73 -20.05 -5.72
N PRO A 4 2.72 -19.33 -6.24
CA PRO A 4 2.94 -18.20 -7.12
C PRO A 4 3.70 -17.09 -6.38
N THR A 5 4.53 -16.36 -7.12
CA THR A 5 5.15 -15.12 -6.61
C THR A 5 4.26 -13.95 -7.01
N ILE A 6 3.81 -13.17 -6.03
CA ILE A 6 2.97 -11.99 -6.23
C ILE A 6 3.74 -10.77 -5.75
N VAL A 7 3.80 -9.74 -6.59
CA VAL A 7 4.38 -8.44 -6.24
C VAL A 7 3.25 -7.47 -5.93
N ILE A 8 3.26 -6.92 -4.73
CA ILE A 8 2.35 -5.85 -4.32
C ILE A 8 3.06 -4.52 -4.56
N LEU A 9 2.51 -3.72 -5.47
CA LEU A 9 2.92 -2.34 -5.73
C LEU A 9 1.97 -1.41 -4.96
N ALA A 10 2.46 -0.78 -3.90
CA ALA A 10 1.64 0.08 -3.06
C ALA A 10 1.74 1.55 -3.42
N THR A 11 0.60 2.22 -3.40
CA THR A 11 0.43 3.63 -3.79
C THR A 11 -0.16 4.50 -2.66
N GLY A 12 -0.60 3.90 -1.56
CA GLY A 12 -1.23 4.59 -0.42
C GLY A 12 -2.73 4.35 -0.35
N GLY A 13 -3.52 5.42 -0.27
CA GLY A 13 -4.97 5.39 -0.11
C GLY A 13 -5.44 5.02 1.31
N ILE A 14 -6.76 4.92 1.47
CA ILE A 14 -7.43 4.65 2.76
C ILE A 14 -7.03 3.29 3.34
N ILE A 15 -6.74 2.28 2.49
CA ILE A 15 -6.28 0.96 2.97
C ILE A 15 -5.00 1.07 3.79
N ALA A 16 -4.15 2.05 3.47
CA ALA A 16 -2.93 2.40 4.19
C ALA A 16 -3.16 3.56 5.15
N GLY A 17 -4.40 3.97 5.41
CA GLY A 17 -4.71 5.11 6.24
C GLY A 17 -4.77 4.77 7.72
N VAL A 18 -4.66 5.80 8.55
CA VAL A 18 -4.94 5.73 9.99
C VAL A 18 -6.00 6.76 10.34
N SER A 19 -6.93 6.40 11.21
CA SER A 19 -7.88 7.33 11.80
C SER A 19 -7.57 7.47 13.28
N ASN A 20 -7.74 8.68 13.81
CA ASN A 20 -7.66 8.92 15.24
C ASN A 20 -9.04 8.66 15.85
N MET A 21 -9.11 7.85 16.91
CA MET A 21 -10.37 7.49 17.56
C MET A 21 -11.14 8.70 18.13
N ASN A 22 -10.45 9.83 18.29
CA ASN A 22 -11.02 11.09 18.80
C ASN A 22 -11.46 12.06 17.70
N GLU A 23 -11.28 11.71 16.42
CA GLU A 23 -11.69 12.54 15.29
C GLU A 23 -12.95 12.00 14.60
N PRO A 24 -13.67 12.83 13.81
CA PRO A 24 -14.82 12.37 13.03
C PRO A 24 -14.46 11.18 12.13
N SER A 25 -15.43 10.30 11.84
CA SER A 25 -15.23 9.09 11.02
C SER A 25 -14.62 9.35 9.64
N ASP A 26 -14.80 10.58 9.15
CA ASP A 26 -14.36 11.00 7.82
C ASP A 26 -12.95 11.64 7.86
N SER A 27 -12.36 11.75 9.05
CA SER A 27 -10.98 12.20 9.23
C SER A 27 -10.04 11.01 9.27
N TYR A 28 -9.24 10.86 8.21
CA TYR A 28 -8.19 9.86 8.12
C TYR A 28 -6.98 10.46 7.39
N ASP A 29 -5.79 10.07 7.82
CA ASP A 29 -4.57 10.33 7.07
C ASP A 29 -4.35 9.15 6.12
N ALA A 30 -4.57 9.35 4.82
CA ALA A 30 -4.35 8.33 3.81
C ALA A 30 -2.86 8.05 3.60
N GLY A 31 -2.50 6.79 3.32
CA GLY A 31 -1.12 6.45 3.00
C GLY A 31 -0.14 6.68 4.16
N VAL A 32 -0.52 6.36 5.39
CA VAL A 32 0.39 6.41 6.56
C VAL A 32 1.09 5.08 6.77
N LEU A 33 0.35 3.97 6.70
CA LEU A 33 0.85 2.62 6.90
C LEU A 33 1.71 2.15 5.72
N THR A 34 2.77 1.41 6.03
CA THR A 34 3.57 0.70 5.03
C THR A 34 2.91 -0.63 4.62
N VAL A 35 3.26 -1.16 3.45
CA VAL A 35 2.79 -2.49 3.00
C VAL A 35 3.10 -3.59 4.01
N LYS A 36 4.27 -3.52 4.66
CA LYS A 36 4.66 -4.51 5.67
C LYS A 36 3.73 -4.47 6.89
N GLU A 37 3.27 -3.29 7.29
CA GLU A 37 2.30 -3.15 8.38
C GLU A 37 0.93 -3.67 7.97
N LEU A 38 0.48 -3.40 6.75
CA LEU A 38 -0.78 -3.97 6.21
C LEU A 38 -0.76 -5.50 6.17
N LEU A 39 0.38 -6.10 5.80
CA LEU A 39 0.53 -7.54 5.75
C LEU A 39 0.46 -8.21 7.13
N LYS A 40 0.71 -7.49 8.23
CA LYS A 40 0.52 -8.02 9.59
C LYS A 40 -0.96 -8.34 9.87
N SER A 41 -1.88 -7.65 9.21
CA SER A 41 -3.32 -7.89 9.30
C SER A 41 -3.77 -9.13 8.50
N VAL A 42 -2.89 -9.72 7.68
CA VAL A 42 -3.18 -10.89 6.83
C VAL A 42 -2.12 -11.99 7.04
N PRO A 43 -2.00 -12.56 8.25
CA PRO A 43 -0.88 -13.44 8.63
C PRO A 43 -0.75 -14.71 7.78
N ASN A 44 -1.85 -15.18 7.18
CA ASN A 44 -1.90 -16.43 6.41
C ASN A 44 -1.60 -16.25 4.91
N ILE A 45 -1.25 -15.04 4.45
CA ILE A 45 -1.03 -14.79 3.02
C ILE A 45 0.14 -15.62 2.43
N GLY A 46 1.11 -15.98 3.26
CA GLY A 46 2.23 -16.85 2.90
C GLY A 46 1.83 -18.28 2.53
N ASN A 47 0.64 -18.73 2.93
CA ASN A 47 0.14 -20.08 2.63
C ASN A 47 -0.35 -20.19 1.18
N ILE A 48 -0.64 -19.07 0.52
CA ILE A 48 -1.20 -19.02 -0.83
C ILE A 48 -0.26 -18.38 -1.86
N ALA A 49 0.73 -17.59 -1.42
CA ALA A 49 1.68 -16.95 -2.32
C ALA A 49 2.99 -16.53 -1.62
N ARG A 50 4.07 -16.43 -2.40
CA ARG A 50 5.29 -15.71 -2.01
C ARG A 50 5.11 -14.22 -2.32
N ILE A 51 5.00 -13.40 -1.28
CA ILE A 51 4.74 -11.96 -1.44
C ILE A 51 6.05 -11.19 -1.50
N GLN A 52 6.18 -10.34 -2.52
CA GLN A 52 7.18 -9.27 -2.58
C GLN A 52 6.46 -7.92 -2.54
N THR A 53 7.06 -6.92 -1.94
CA THR A 53 6.43 -5.60 -1.77
C THR A 53 7.32 -4.50 -2.32
N LYS A 54 6.75 -3.57 -3.09
CA LYS A 54 7.39 -2.32 -3.50
C LYS A 54 6.44 -1.15 -3.22
N LYS A 55 7.00 -0.02 -2.80
CA LYS A 55 6.24 1.21 -2.56
C LYS A 55 6.47 2.17 -3.73
N LEU A 56 5.47 2.39 -4.55
CA LEU A 56 5.52 3.38 -5.63
C LEU A 56 5.33 4.78 -5.05
N THR A 57 4.21 4.98 -4.36
CA THR A 57 3.81 6.24 -3.71
C THR A 57 3.15 5.93 -2.37
N ASN A 58 2.82 6.96 -1.58
CA ASN A 58 2.08 6.81 -0.34
C ASN A 58 1.22 8.06 -0.10
N ILE A 59 0.19 8.23 -0.93
CA ILE A 59 -0.64 9.44 -0.99
C ILE A 59 -2.12 9.08 -0.97
N ASP A 60 -2.98 10.08 -0.75
CA ASP A 60 -4.41 9.94 -1.06
C ASP A 60 -4.57 9.76 -2.58
N SER A 61 -5.50 8.88 -2.96
CA SER A 61 -5.84 8.62 -4.36
C SER A 61 -6.26 9.88 -5.13
N LYS A 62 -6.86 10.87 -4.44
CA LYS A 62 -7.28 12.14 -5.05
C LYS A 62 -6.10 13.04 -5.45
N ASP A 63 -4.94 12.84 -4.84
CA ASP A 63 -3.72 13.62 -5.06
C ASP A 63 -2.79 12.93 -6.08
N MET A 64 -3.23 11.82 -6.68
CA MET A 64 -2.45 11.08 -7.66
C MET A 64 -2.45 11.80 -9.02
N THR A 65 -1.25 11.94 -9.59
CA THR A 65 -1.05 12.61 -10.89
C THR A 65 -0.29 11.67 -11.84
N ILE A 66 -0.37 11.95 -13.14
CA ILE A 66 0.43 11.20 -14.13
C ILE A 66 1.93 11.38 -13.81
N GLU A 67 2.34 12.61 -13.52
CA GLU A 67 3.74 12.95 -13.22
C GLU A 67 4.30 12.16 -12.03
N ASN A 68 3.59 12.11 -10.89
CA ASN A 68 4.09 11.38 -9.72
C ASN A 68 4.11 9.86 -9.92
N MET A 69 3.22 9.34 -10.77
CA MET A 69 3.19 7.92 -11.11
C MET A 69 4.30 7.56 -12.11
N GLU A 70 4.58 8.43 -13.08
CA GLU A 70 5.71 8.27 -14.01
C GLU A 70 7.04 8.27 -13.25
N GLU A 71 7.24 9.25 -12.35
CA GLU A 71 8.42 9.31 -11.49
C GLU A 71 8.55 8.05 -10.62
N ALA A 72 7.43 7.57 -10.05
CA ALA A 72 7.43 6.35 -9.25
C ALA A 72 7.78 5.11 -10.07
N CYS A 73 7.31 5.00 -11.31
CA CYS A 73 7.63 3.89 -12.21
C CYS A 73 9.10 3.86 -12.61
N GLN A 74 9.69 5.02 -12.92
CA GLN A 74 11.10 5.13 -13.34
C GLN A 74 12.07 4.61 -12.29
N LYS A 75 11.75 4.75 -10.99
CA LYS A 75 12.58 4.24 -9.87
C LYS A 75 12.73 2.72 -9.84
N TYR A 76 11.98 1.99 -10.66
CA TYR A 76 11.96 0.51 -10.67
C TYR A 76 12.33 -0.11 -12.02
N THR A 77 12.83 0.71 -12.96
CA THR A 77 13.40 0.26 -14.24
C THR A 77 14.91 0.22 -14.14
#